data_AF-K5DIG1-F1
#
_entry.id   AF-K5DIG1-F1
#
_cell.length_a   1.000
_cell.length_b   1.000
_cell.length_c   1.000
_cell.angle_alpha   90.00
_cell.angle_beta   90.00
_cell.angle_gamma   90.00
#
_symmetry.space_group_name_H-M   'P 1'
#
loop_
_entity.id
_entity.type
_entity.pdbx_description
1 polymer ?
#
loop_
_entity_poly.entity_id
_entity_poly.type
_entity_poly.pdbx_seq_one_letter_code
_entity_poly.pdbx_strand_id
1 'polypeptide(L)'
;MTQNELTKLTRAAFNDMCRDFSNALTDRGFTKTKTRLWVRISHGTIDVISLFREGSSYGAPIGGRLDIRINASNRKPGDTSEFLALIGPQSDVARTRAGKYHLAFNVKSRHMYDRCLTDLVRFTDDECEPWFREIHNSTDGESLDISDETRKALGIKPSLWPHRGT
;
A
#
# COMPACT_ATOMS: atom_id res chain seq x y z
N MET A 1 22.32 -9.57 -19.93
CA MET A 1 21.04 -8.90 -19.61
C MET A 1 21.25 -7.41 -19.70
N THR A 2 20.52 -6.75 -20.60
CA THR A 2 20.57 -5.30 -20.81
C THR A 2 19.81 -4.55 -19.71
N GLN A 3 20.08 -3.25 -19.60
CA GLN A 3 19.37 -2.35 -18.68
C GLN A 3 17.85 -2.29 -18.96
N ASN A 4 17.47 -2.40 -20.23
CA ASN A 4 16.06 -2.44 -20.65
C ASN A 4 15.39 -3.75 -20.21
N GLU A 5 16.05 -4.89 -20.41
CA GLU A 5 15.58 -6.19 -19.94
C GLU A 5 15.40 -6.22 -18.42
N LEU A 6 16.38 -5.69 -17.68
CA LEU A 6 16.31 -5.62 -16.22
C LEU A 6 15.16 -4.70 -15.76
N THR A 7 14.94 -3.58 -16.44
CA THR A 7 13.81 -2.68 -16.14
C THR A 7 12.46 -3.37 -16.36
N LYS A 8 12.30 -4.10 -17.47
CA LYS A 8 11.10 -4.89 -17.76
C LYS A 8 10.89 -5.98 -16.70
N LEU A 9 11.95 -6.71 -16.36
CA LEU A 9 11.92 -7.76 -15.35
C LEU A 9 11.53 -7.21 -13.97
N THR A 10 12.13 -6.11 -13.53
CA THR A 10 11.79 -5.47 -12.26
C THR A 10 10.36 -4.97 -12.24
N ARG A 11 9.84 -4.44 -13.36
CA ARG A 11 8.43 -4.04 -13.46
C ARG A 11 7.50 -5.24 -13.36
N ALA A 12 7.80 -6.33 -14.06
CA ALA A 12 7.01 -7.57 -13.99
C ALA A 12 7.01 -8.15 -12.57
N ALA A 13 8.19 -8.30 -11.95
CA ALA A 13 8.32 -8.82 -10.60
C ALA A 13 7.60 -7.97 -9.55
N PHE A 14 7.62 -6.64 -9.70
CA PHE A 14 6.87 -5.76 -8.81
C PHE A 14 5.36 -5.87 -9.01
N ASN A 15 4.90 -6.04 -10.26
CA ASN A 15 3.48 -6.28 -10.54
C ASN A 15 3.02 -7.63 -9.95
N ASP A 16 3.85 -8.67 -10.04
CA ASP A 16 3.58 -9.96 -9.40
C ASP A 16 3.45 -9.79 -7.89
N MET A 17 4.40 -9.10 -7.24
CA MET A 17 4.32 -8.80 -5.81
C MET A 17 3.04 -8.04 -5.47
N CYS A 18 2.64 -7.04 -6.27
CA CYS A 18 1.39 -6.33 -6.04
C CYS A 18 0.17 -7.24 -6.23
N ARG A 19 0.19 -8.22 -7.15
CA ARG A 19 -0.92 -9.17 -7.29
C ARG A 19 -1.01 -10.06 -6.06
N ASP A 20 0.10 -10.68 -5.66
CA ASP A 20 0.12 -11.65 -4.58
C ASP A 20 -0.18 -10.98 -3.22
N PHE A 21 0.30 -9.74 -3.03
CA PHE A 21 -0.09 -8.91 -1.90
C PHE A 21 -1.59 -8.55 -1.89
N SER A 22 -2.20 -8.33 -3.07
CA SER A 22 -3.65 -8.09 -3.13
C SER A 22 -4.44 -9.31 -2.67
N ASN A 23 -4.01 -10.51 -3.09
CA ASN A 23 -4.63 -11.75 -2.65
C ASN A 23 -4.54 -11.89 -1.12
N ALA A 24 -3.35 -11.62 -0.55
CA ALA A 24 -3.15 -11.67 0.90
C ALA A 24 -3.95 -10.62 1.69
N LEU A 25 -4.23 -9.46 1.09
CA LEU A 25 -5.02 -8.40 1.72
C LEU A 25 -6.54 -8.56 1.57
N THR A 26 -7.00 -9.51 0.74
CA THR A 26 -8.44 -9.69 0.46
C THR A 26 -9.23 -10.01 1.74
N ASP A 27 -8.72 -10.93 2.57
CA ASP A 27 -9.36 -11.31 3.85
C ASP A 27 -9.35 -10.18 4.90
N ARG A 28 -8.59 -9.10 4.65
CA ARG A 28 -8.54 -7.90 5.51
C ARG A 28 -9.49 -6.80 5.03
N GLY A 29 -10.27 -7.06 3.97
CA GLY A 29 -11.25 -6.11 3.42
C GLY A 29 -10.66 -5.03 2.51
N PHE A 30 -9.37 -5.13 2.15
CA PHE A 30 -8.74 -4.19 1.24
C PHE A 30 -9.01 -4.54 -0.21
N THR A 31 -9.47 -3.56 -0.98
CA THR A 31 -9.66 -3.65 -2.42
C THR A 31 -8.58 -2.86 -3.14
N LYS A 32 -7.95 -3.48 -4.15
CA LYS A 32 -7.01 -2.80 -5.03
C LYS A 32 -7.73 -1.85 -5.99
N THR A 33 -7.50 -0.55 -5.87
CA THR A 33 -8.13 0.46 -6.73
C THR A 33 -7.18 1.04 -7.78
N LYS A 34 -5.87 1.00 -7.53
CA LYS A 34 -4.84 1.36 -8.52
C LYS A 34 -3.71 0.35 -8.49
N THR A 35 -2.78 0.45 -9.45
CA THR A 35 -1.66 -0.50 -9.63
C THR A 35 -0.90 -0.83 -8.35
N ARG A 36 -0.80 0.13 -7.42
CA ARG A 36 -0.01 0.06 -6.19
C ARG A 36 -0.76 0.62 -4.97
N LEU A 37 -2.08 0.68 -5.02
CA LEU A 37 -2.90 1.31 -3.99
C LEU A 37 -4.10 0.42 -3.68
N TRP A 38 -4.27 0.17 -2.40
CA TRP A 38 -5.37 -0.60 -1.81
C TRP A 38 -6.12 0.29 -0.84
N VAL A 39 -7.43 0.16 -0.84
CA VAL A 39 -8.30 0.91 0.06
C VAL A 39 -9.23 -0.03 0.81
N ARG A 40 -9.57 0.33 2.03
CA ARG A 40 -10.64 -0.28 2.81
C ARG A 40 -11.49 0.83 3.39
N ILE A 41 -12.79 0.77 3.15
CA ILE A 41 -13.75 1.68 3.79
C ILE A 41 -14.18 1.01 5.08
N SER A 42 -13.94 1.65 6.22
CA SER A 42 -14.27 1.10 7.53
C SER A 42 -14.49 2.21 8.55
N HIS A 43 -15.46 2.05 9.46
CA HIS A 43 -15.73 2.97 10.56
C HIS A 43 -15.82 4.45 10.15
N GLY A 44 -16.51 4.74 9.04
CA GLY A 44 -16.65 6.13 8.57
C GLY A 44 -15.34 6.76 8.07
N THR A 45 -14.32 5.96 7.77
CA THR A 45 -13.02 6.39 7.24
C THR A 45 -12.59 5.56 6.03
N ILE A 46 -11.53 5.99 5.34
CA ILE A 46 -10.88 5.20 4.29
C ILE A 46 -9.43 4.93 4.68
N ASP A 47 -9.13 3.65 4.95
CA ASP A 47 -7.78 3.16 5.11
C ASP A 47 -7.13 2.99 3.75
N VAL A 48 -5.88 3.41 3.62
CA VAL A 48 -5.12 3.34 2.38
C VAL A 48 -3.78 2.68 2.65
N ILE A 49 -3.45 1.67 1.83
CA ILE A 49 -2.12 1.07 1.77
C ILE A 49 -1.56 1.30 0.37
N SER A 50 -0.29 1.67 0.29
CA SER A 50 0.40 1.88 -0.99
C SER A 50 1.80 1.30 -1.00
N LEU A 51 2.21 0.76 -2.16
CA LEU A 51 3.55 0.22 -2.37
C LEU A 51 4.36 1.07 -3.35
N PHE A 52 5.63 1.28 -3.02
CA PHE A 52 6.59 1.98 -3.88
C PHE A 52 7.82 1.11 -4.08
N ARG A 53 8.50 1.32 -5.21
CA ARG A 53 9.83 0.74 -5.43
C ARG A 53 10.85 1.74 -4.91
N GLU A 54 11.79 1.25 -4.13
CA GLU A 54 12.93 2.02 -3.65
C GLU A 54 14.15 1.82 -4.54
N GLY A 55 15.03 2.81 -4.61
CA GLY A 55 16.29 2.73 -5.37
C GLY A 55 16.16 3.01 -6.86
N SER A 56 15.05 3.61 -7.33
CA SER A 56 14.91 4.09 -8.71
C SER A 56 15.21 5.57 -8.90
N SER A 57 15.80 6.23 -7.90
CA SER A 57 16.24 7.62 -7.99
C SER A 57 17.19 7.75 -9.17
N TYR A 58 16.73 8.37 -10.27
CA TYR A 58 17.48 8.63 -11.51
C TYR A 58 17.61 7.52 -12.56
N GLY A 59 16.70 6.56 -12.60
CA GLY A 59 16.53 5.69 -13.76
C GLY A 59 17.39 4.43 -13.76
N ALA A 60 16.75 3.36 -14.23
CA ALA A 60 17.21 1.98 -14.33
C ALA A 60 17.68 1.27 -13.05
N PRO A 61 17.25 0.02 -12.83
CA PRO A 61 17.81 -0.80 -11.76
C PRO A 61 19.31 -1.03 -11.98
N ILE A 62 20.14 -0.70 -11.00
CA ILE A 62 21.60 -0.92 -11.04
C ILE A 62 21.93 -2.42 -10.84
N GLY A 63 21.03 -3.18 -10.22
CA GLY A 63 21.19 -4.61 -9.98
C GLY A 63 19.86 -5.38 -9.99
N GLY A 64 19.95 -6.68 -9.71
CA GLY A 64 18.78 -7.56 -9.63
C GLY A 64 17.98 -7.43 -8.33
N ARG A 65 18.34 -6.53 -7.43
CA ARG A 65 17.62 -6.34 -6.15
C ARG A 65 16.48 -5.35 -6.34
N LEU A 66 15.30 -5.69 -5.85
CA LEU A 66 14.13 -4.82 -5.79
C LEU A 66 13.77 -4.60 -4.32
N ASP A 67 13.91 -3.38 -3.86
CA ASP A 67 13.49 -2.93 -2.54
C ASP A 67 12.09 -2.30 -2.65
N ILE A 68 11.21 -2.60 -1.69
CA ILE A 68 9.81 -2.19 -1.65
C ILE A 68 9.59 -1.36 -0.39
N ARG A 69 8.91 -0.23 -0.56
CA ARG A 69 8.37 0.55 0.56
C ARG A 69 6.86 0.36 0.62
N ILE A 70 6.34 0.19 1.82
CA ILE A 70 4.90 0.20 2.14
C ILE A 70 4.59 1.43 2.98
N ASN A 71 3.53 2.14 2.60
CA ASN A 71 3.03 3.31 3.30
C ASN A 71 1.53 3.16 3.58
N ALA A 72 1.12 3.50 4.79
CA ALA A 72 -0.26 3.66 5.19
C ALA A 72 -0.67 5.13 5.24
N SER A 73 -1.95 5.39 4.99
CA SER A 73 -2.60 6.68 5.15
C SER A 73 -4.09 6.43 5.42
N ASN A 74 -4.80 7.42 5.97
CA ASN A 74 -6.23 7.31 6.24
C ASN A 74 -6.92 8.61 5.82
N ARG A 75 -8.18 8.52 5.41
CA ARG A 75 -9.06 9.67 5.19
C ARG A 75 -10.22 9.65 6.15
N LYS A 76 -10.33 10.74 6.90
CA LYS A 76 -11.46 11.04 7.78
C LYS A 76 -12.50 11.89 7.04
N PRO A 77 -13.75 11.94 7.51
CA PRO A 77 -14.74 12.89 7.04
C PRO A 77 -14.19 14.33 7.13
N GLY A 78 -14.42 15.14 6.10
CA GLY A 78 -13.98 16.54 6.07
C GLY A 78 -12.47 16.77 5.93
N ASP A 79 -11.66 15.73 5.73
CA ASP A 79 -10.22 15.87 5.51
C ASP A 79 -9.93 16.61 4.19
N THR A 80 -9.29 17.77 4.29
CA THR A 80 -8.88 18.62 3.15
C THR A 80 -7.40 18.46 2.80
N SER A 81 -6.66 17.60 3.51
CA SER A 81 -5.23 17.43 3.28
C SER A 81 -4.94 16.83 1.90
N GLU A 82 -3.74 17.14 1.38
CA GLU A 82 -3.35 16.70 0.04
C GLU A 82 -3.46 15.19 -0.13
N PHE A 83 -3.88 14.82 -1.33
CA PHE A 83 -4.47 13.54 -1.71
C PHE A 83 -3.69 12.27 -1.30
N LEU A 84 -2.37 12.33 -1.11
CA LEU A 84 -1.52 11.22 -0.64
C LEU A 84 -0.59 11.66 0.50
N ALA A 85 -1.10 12.46 1.44
CA ALA A 85 -0.36 12.78 2.64
C ALA A 85 0.08 11.46 3.32
N LEU A 86 1.40 11.23 3.33
CA LEU A 86 2.05 10.05 3.92
C LEU A 86 2.07 10.21 5.44
N ILE A 87 0.88 10.27 6.05
CA ILE A 87 0.68 10.59 7.47
C ILE A 87 0.71 9.37 8.39
N GLY A 88 0.66 8.16 7.83
CA GLY A 88 0.65 6.92 8.60
C GLY A 88 1.99 6.20 8.64
N PRO A 89 2.00 4.97 9.19
CA PRO A 89 3.16 4.09 9.18
C PRO A 89 3.76 3.94 7.78
N GLN A 90 5.06 4.17 7.69
CA GLN A 90 5.84 3.93 6.48
C GLN A 90 7.04 3.06 6.79
N SER A 91 7.35 2.16 5.88
CA SER A 91 8.56 1.34 5.95
C SER A 91 9.75 2.13 5.42
N ASP A 92 10.18 3.16 6.13
CA ASP A 92 11.42 3.86 5.79
C ASP A 92 12.65 2.98 6.14
N VAL A 93 13.76 3.23 5.45
CA VAL A 93 15.06 2.57 5.60
C VAL A 93 15.52 2.60 7.05
N ALA A 94 15.30 3.69 7.79
CA ALA A 94 15.70 3.78 9.19
C ALA A 94 14.91 2.83 10.11
N ARG A 95 13.61 2.66 9.87
CA ARG A 95 12.73 1.78 10.67
C ARG A 95 12.80 0.31 10.22
N THR A 96 13.08 0.06 8.94
CA THR A 96 13.24 -1.30 8.38
C THR A 96 14.65 -1.87 8.56
N ARG A 97 15.71 -1.04 8.55
CA ARG A 97 17.10 -1.47 8.89
C ARG A 97 17.27 -1.92 10.33
N ALA A 98 16.34 -1.60 11.23
CA ALA A 98 16.30 -2.22 12.57
C ALA A 98 16.03 -3.75 12.51
N GLY A 99 15.83 -4.33 11.31
CA GLY A 99 15.89 -5.77 11.09
C GLY A 99 14.56 -6.52 11.24
N LYS A 100 13.45 -5.81 11.51
CA LYS A 100 12.14 -6.45 11.76
C LYS A 100 11.50 -7.02 10.48
N TYR A 101 11.68 -6.36 9.34
CA TYR A 101 11.02 -6.70 8.07
C TYR A 101 12.01 -6.76 6.90
N HIS A 102 11.92 -7.81 6.09
CA HIS A 102 12.72 -7.99 4.89
C HIS A 102 11.94 -7.53 3.65
N LEU A 103 11.99 -6.24 3.31
CA LEU A 103 11.19 -5.67 2.23
C LEU A 103 11.95 -5.58 0.89
N ALA A 104 12.72 -6.62 0.57
CA ALA A 104 13.44 -6.70 -0.69
C ALA A 104 13.58 -8.13 -1.19
N PHE A 105 13.81 -8.30 -2.49
CA PHE A 105 14.13 -9.61 -3.05
C PHE A 105 14.93 -9.47 -4.36
N ASN A 106 15.50 -10.57 -4.84
CA ASN A 106 16.18 -10.59 -6.13
C ASN A 106 15.20 -10.90 -7.27
N VAL A 107 15.03 -10.01 -8.24
CA VAL A 107 14.08 -10.17 -9.35
C VAL A 107 14.47 -11.26 -10.34
N LYS A 108 15.76 -11.64 -10.40
CA LYS A 108 16.25 -12.70 -11.31
C LYS A 108 16.08 -14.08 -10.69
N SER A 109 16.60 -14.28 -9.48
CA SER A 109 16.58 -15.58 -8.82
C SER A 109 15.32 -15.81 -7.97
N ARG A 110 14.50 -14.77 -7.76
CA ARG A 110 13.35 -14.77 -6.83
C ARG A 110 13.73 -15.06 -5.38
N HIS A 111 15.02 -15.07 -5.06
CA HIS A 111 15.51 -15.25 -3.69
C HIS A 111 14.93 -14.18 -2.77
N MET A 112 14.38 -14.62 -1.63
CA MET A 112 13.64 -13.83 -0.63
C MET A 112 12.26 -13.30 -1.06
N TYR A 113 11.72 -13.72 -2.21
CA TYR A 113 10.41 -13.25 -2.66
C TYR A 113 9.29 -13.53 -1.65
N ASP A 114 9.12 -14.79 -1.24
CA ASP A 114 8.04 -15.18 -0.32
C ASP A 114 8.22 -14.55 1.06
N ARG A 115 9.46 -14.40 1.51
CA ARG A 115 9.77 -13.71 2.75
C ARG A 115 9.42 -12.23 2.67
N CYS A 116 9.69 -11.59 1.53
CA CYS A 116 9.31 -10.20 1.30
C CYS A 116 7.80 -10.01 1.29
N LEU A 117 7.06 -10.89 0.62
CA LEU A 117 5.60 -10.89 0.65
C LEU A 117 5.06 -11.08 2.07
N THR A 118 5.59 -12.07 2.81
CA THR A 118 5.22 -12.34 4.20
C THR A 118 5.46 -11.12 5.08
N ASP A 119 6.62 -10.47 4.96
CA ASP A 119 6.95 -9.31 5.80
C ASP A 119 6.17 -8.05 5.40
N LEU A 120 5.70 -7.92 4.15
CA LEU A 120 4.73 -6.87 3.77
C LEU A 120 3.38 -7.05 4.46
N VAL A 121 2.89 -8.28 4.53
CA VAL A 121 1.65 -8.61 5.25
C VAL A 121 1.85 -8.39 6.74
N ARG A 122 2.97 -8.86 7.31
CA ARG A 122 3.28 -8.61 8.73
C ARG A 122 3.40 -7.12 9.04
N PHE A 123 4.00 -6.30 8.19
CA PHE A 123 4.02 -4.85 8.40
C PHE A 123 2.61 -4.27 8.42
N THR A 124 1.72 -4.78 7.55
CA THR A 124 0.31 -4.37 7.55
C THR A 124 -0.35 -4.72 8.89
N ASP A 125 -0.16 -5.94 9.38
CA ASP A 125 -0.77 -6.42 10.62
C ASP A 125 -0.18 -5.77 11.88
N ASP A 126 1.14 -5.61 11.92
CA ASP A 126 1.88 -5.16 13.10
C ASP A 126 1.88 -3.63 13.24
N GLU A 127 1.82 -2.89 12.13
CA GLU A 127 2.00 -1.44 12.13
C GLU A 127 0.79 -0.69 11.55
N CYS A 128 0.26 -1.12 10.40
CA CYS A 128 -0.85 -0.40 9.74
C CYS A 128 -2.19 -0.63 10.45
N GLU A 129 -2.55 -1.87 10.74
CA GLU A 129 -3.83 -2.23 11.38
C GLU A 129 -4.02 -1.58 12.77
N PRO A 130 -3.03 -1.58 13.69
CA PRO A 130 -3.15 -0.88 14.96
C PRO A 130 -3.39 0.62 14.78
N TRP A 131 -2.67 1.24 13.83
CA TRP A 131 -2.82 2.66 13.53
C TRP A 131 -4.21 2.99 12.95
N PHE A 132 -4.73 2.17 12.04
CA PHE A 132 -6.10 2.34 11.53
C PHE A 132 -7.13 2.22 12.66
N ARG A 133 -6.96 1.26 13.57
CA ARG A 133 -7.87 1.05 14.70
C ARG A 133 -7.91 2.25 15.65
N GLU A 134 -6.76 2.85 15.95
CA GLU A 134 -6.68 4.07 16.76
C GLU A 134 -7.48 5.21 16.13
N ILE A 135 -7.42 5.32 14.80
CA ILE A 135 -8.19 6.30 14.04
C ILE A 135 -9.68 5.98 14.08
N HIS A 136 -10.07 4.74 13.81
CA HIS A 136 -11.47 4.31 13.82
C HIS A 136 -12.14 4.63 15.16
N ASN A 137 -11.47 4.31 16.27
CA ASN A 137 -11.96 4.62 17.62
C ASN A 137 -12.14 6.13 17.88
N SER A 138 -11.43 6.98 17.12
CA SER A 138 -11.53 8.45 17.23
C SER A 138 -12.61 9.07 16.33
N THR A 139 -13.27 8.28 15.47
CA THR A 139 -14.16 8.77 14.41
C THR A 139 -15.52 8.05 14.40
N ASP A 140 -15.76 7.14 15.35
CA ASP A 140 -17.02 6.42 15.50
C ASP A 140 -18.22 7.39 15.59
N GLY A 141 -19.15 7.26 14.63
CA GLY A 141 -20.41 8.03 14.56
C GLY A 141 -20.46 9.12 13.50
N GLU A 142 -19.35 9.44 12.82
CA GLU A 142 -19.34 10.44 11.75
C GLU A 142 -19.66 9.82 10.38
N SER A 143 -20.55 10.47 9.62
CA SER A 143 -20.84 10.09 8.24
C SER A 143 -19.63 10.37 7.37
N LEU A 144 -19.16 9.36 6.63
CA LEU A 144 -18.11 9.53 5.63
C LEU A 144 -18.64 10.36 4.45
N ASP A 145 -18.45 11.68 4.54
CA ASP A 145 -18.61 12.59 3.43
C ASP A 145 -17.23 12.88 2.83
N ILE A 146 -16.98 12.26 1.67
CA ILE A 146 -15.75 12.51 0.91
C ILE A 146 -16.09 13.15 -0.41
N SER A 147 -15.20 14.04 -0.83
CA SER A 147 -15.31 14.71 -2.11
C SER A 147 -15.10 13.73 -3.27
N ASP A 148 -15.67 14.06 -4.43
CA ASP A 148 -15.50 13.28 -5.66
C ASP A 148 -14.04 13.30 -6.14
N GLU A 149 -13.29 14.37 -5.85
CA GLU A 149 -11.86 14.46 -6.09
C GLU A 149 -11.13 13.36 -5.32
N THR A 150 -11.47 13.15 -4.04
CA THR A 150 -10.88 12.12 -3.19
C THR A 150 -11.20 10.72 -3.73
N ARG A 151 -12.44 10.46 -4.13
CA ARG A 151 -12.84 9.18 -4.75
C ARG A 151 -12.05 8.89 -6.01
N LYS A 152 -12.03 9.85 -6.94
CA LYS A 152 -11.34 9.74 -8.23
C LYS A 152 -9.85 9.49 -8.03
N ALA A 153 -9.26 10.23 -7.10
CA ALA A 153 -7.84 10.12 -6.88
C ALA A 153 -7.49 8.82 -6.11
N LEU A 154 -8.36 8.26 -5.27
CA LEU A 154 -8.16 6.92 -4.69
C LEU A 154 -8.52 5.80 -5.68
N GLY A 155 -9.14 6.13 -6.82
CA GLY A 155 -9.63 5.14 -7.78
C GLY A 155 -10.81 4.33 -7.25
N ILE A 156 -11.53 4.87 -6.26
CA ILE A 156 -12.73 4.24 -5.71
C ILE A 156 -13.85 4.37 -6.73
N LYS A 157 -14.35 3.23 -7.20
CA LYS A 157 -15.52 3.18 -8.08
C LYS A 157 -16.79 3.37 -7.25
N PRO A 158 -17.88 3.94 -7.82
CA PRO A 158 -19.15 4.04 -7.11
C PRO A 158 -19.68 2.71 -6.55
N SER A 159 -19.39 1.59 -7.24
CA SER A 159 -19.78 0.24 -6.80
C SER A 159 -19.06 -0.26 -5.54
N LEU A 160 -17.96 0.37 -5.15
CA LEU A 160 -17.22 0.05 -3.92
C LEU A 160 -17.70 0.91 -2.74
N TRP A 161 -18.59 1.88 -2.99
CA TRP A 161 -19.16 2.69 -1.94
C TRP A 161 -20.27 1.92 -1.23
N PRO A 162 -20.32 1.87 0.10
CA PRO A 162 -21.48 1.34 0.80
C PRO A 162 -22.69 2.19 0.39
N HIS A 163 -23.67 1.57 -0.27
CA HIS A 163 -24.90 2.25 -0.64
C HIS A 163 -25.49 2.89 0.61
N ARG A 164 -25.77 4.20 0.57
CA ARG A 164 -26.61 4.82 1.61
C ARG A 164 -27.93 4.06 1.56
N GLY A 165 -28.21 3.26 2.59
CA GLY A 165 -29.53 2.66 2.75
C GLY A 165 -30.55 3.78 2.62
N THR A 166 -31.41 3.67 1.62
CA THR A 166 -32.62 4.48 1.50
C THR A 166 -33.54 4.24 2.67
#